data_AF-A0A955A199-F1
#
_entry.id   AF-A0A955A199-F1
#
_cell.length_a   1.000
_cell.length_b   1.000
_cell.length_c   1.000
_cell.angle_alpha   90.00
_cell.angle_beta   90.00
_cell.angle_gamma   90.00
#
_symmetry.space_group_name_H-M   'P 1'
#
loop_
_entity.id
_entity.type
_entity.pdbx_description
1 polymer ?
#
loop_
_entity_poly.entity_id
_entity_poly.type
_entity_poly.pdbx_seq_one_letter_code
_entity_poly.pdbx_strand_id
1 'polypeptide(L)'
;MLVSSLGVVLAVIVAAVLWCRLSKRADRSNKRFQDYVRNPREWAKLTKQQVAREELLSQLEDAPTERLIDMLLDDNTHRLARKAINSAGPRMYPALVDALSDPRFHTPVDPEVRGRSHILDKRSMPLVSLLECLEQYLPPEAIPVVSTLVRHKDDEVRKHAAFVLGSAGNDNVVDALRVSLADEDDYVRSYAMMGMIRALKASRTTSRYRKDLYKAVESLVYRRDKTVSGEAPLCLLGLDRERAIEFLTNPENLTLGKNGLEYVLKALRMCDATVPETLLLKFAIELEKDIATYPNDYVMSEVLLLLANIDSDAAREVIAHAGHSPSARVQEFGMMAQLQRHGITNPYHPAFDRLDALGWDGVSQPERHVLAVRICIDQIENGGFTQYFFNSAGDNWPDAVAGFEAMGNITDYALLAEAAKMFGAAEPSTDRDERQQQLAKVIRKNEETFSPLDRAFYEDKGSRELLLLRYIAKHAEHFGPR
;
A
#
# COMPACT_ATOMS: atom_id res chain seq x y z
N MET A 1 0.34 13.71 10.15
CA MET A 1 1.56 13.25 9.44
C MET A 1 1.55 11.72 9.29
N LEU A 2 0.62 11.18 8.48
CA LEU A 2 0.36 9.74 8.32
C LEU A 2 0.59 9.27 6.86
N VAL A 3 1.59 9.84 6.17
CA VAL A 3 1.74 9.69 4.71
C VAL A 3 3.15 9.29 4.27
N SER A 4 4.17 9.46 5.11
CA SER A 4 5.56 9.11 4.73
C SER A 4 5.90 7.63 4.92
N SER A 5 5.10 6.89 5.70
CA SER A 5 5.40 5.53 6.16
C SER A 5 4.78 4.40 5.32
N LEU A 6 3.71 4.69 4.56
CA LEU A 6 3.37 3.84 3.41
C LEU A 6 4.51 3.83 2.39
N GLY A 7 5.37 4.85 2.36
CA GLY A 7 6.45 4.93 1.38
C GLY A 7 7.46 3.79 1.45
N VAL A 8 7.76 3.25 2.64
CA VAL A 8 8.84 2.25 2.81
C VAL A 8 8.30 0.83 2.90
N VAL A 9 7.21 0.60 3.64
CA VAL A 9 6.57 -0.74 3.71
C VAL A 9 5.82 -1.06 2.41
N LEU A 10 5.14 -0.07 1.81
CA LEU A 10 4.60 -0.23 0.46
C LEU A 10 5.75 -0.24 -0.56
N ALA A 11 6.89 0.45 -0.40
CA ALA A 11 8.01 0.28 -1.33
C ALA A 11 8.69 -1.08 -1.21
N VAL A 12 8.75 -1.71 -0.04
CA VAL A 12 9.33 -3.06 0.12
C VAL A 12 8.34 -4.13 -0.34
N ILE A 13 7.05 -3.99 -0.08
CA ILE A 13 6.00 -4.90 -0.57
C ILE A 13 5.77 -4.69 -2.07
N VAL A 14 5.75 -3.45 -2.57
CA VAL A 14 5.65 -3.14 -4.01
C VAL A 14 6.97 -3.46 -4.70
N ALA A 15 8.14 -3.30 -4.09
CA ALA A 15 9.40 -3.77 -4.66
C ALA A 15 9.49 -5.29 -4.64
N ALA A 16 8.99 -6.01 -3.63
CA ALA A 16 8.95 -7.47 -3.60
C ALA A 16 7.90 -8.05 -4.55
N VAL A 17 6.71 -7.44 -4.65
CA VAL A 17 5.68 -7.79 -5.65
C VAL A 17 6.14 -7.40 -7.06
N LEU A 18 6.76 -6.22 -7.25
CA LEU A 18 7.40 -5.84 -8.52
C LEU A 18 8.58 -6.75 -8.81
N TRP A 19 9.38 -7.18 -7.84
CA TRP A 19 10.54 -8.03 -8.05
C TRP A 19 10.14 -9.47 -8.35
N CYS A 20 9.17 -10.06 -7.64
CA CYS A 20 8.60 -11.36 -7.95
C CYS A 20 7.79 -11.39 -9.26
N ARG A 21 7.37 -10.21 -9.76
CA ARG A 21 6.69 -10.08 -11.05
C ARG A 21 7.59 -9.58 -12.20
N LEU A 22 8.67 -8.86 -11.90
CA LEU A 22 9.75 -8.48 -12.83
C LEU A 22 10.72 -9.65 -13.04
N SER A 23 10.95 -10.49 -12.02
CA SER A 23 11.67 -11.76 -12.15
C SER A 23 10.89 -12.79 -12.99
N LYS A 24 9.56 -12.65 -13.11
CA LYS A 24 8.78 -13.36 -14.13
C LYS A 24 8.90 -12.77 -15.54
N ARG A 25 9.46 -11.56 -15.74
CA ARG A 25 9.30 -10.81 -17.01
C ARG A 25 10.49 -9.95 -17.47
N ALA A 26 11.69 -10.19 -16.94
CA ALA A 26 12.94 -9.60 -17.43
C ALA A 26 13.76 -10.53 -18.33
N ASP A 27 13.21 -11.65 -18.79
CA ASP A 27 13.85 -12.50 -19.79
C ASP A 27 12.85 -12.84 -20.90
N ARG A 28 13.26 -12.70 -22.17
CA ARG A 28 12.49 -13.17 -23.35
C ARG A 28 12.37 -14.72 -23.36
N SER A 29 12.91 -15.38 -22.35
CA SER A 29 13.06 -16.83 -22.20
C SER A 29 11.89 -17.58 -21.57
N ASN A 30 10.79 -16.92 -21.20
CA ASN A 30 9.61 -17.57 -20.57
C ASN A 30 9.92 -18.26 -19.22
N LYS A 31 11.06 -17.94 -18.58
CA LYS A 31 11.50 -18.53 -17.30
C LYS A 31 10.60 -18.09 -16.13
N ARG A 32 10.19 -19.05 -15.31
CA ARG A 32 9.48 -18.84 -14.04
C ARG A 32 10.50 -18.57 -12.93
N PHE A 33 10.04 -18.01 -11.81
CA PHE A 33 10.86 -17.84 -10.60
C PHE A 33 11.63 -19.13 -10.23
N GLN A 34 10.96 -20.28 -10.33
CA GLN A 34 11.52 -21.60 -10.05
C GLN A 34 12.72 -21.95 -10.93
N ASP A 35 12.82 -21.41 -12.15
CA ASP A 35 13.98 -21.65 -13.02
C ASP A 35 15.23 -20.93 -12.48
N TYR A 36 15.07 -19.78 -11.84
CA TYR A 36 16.16 -19.06 -11.16
C TYR A 36 16.55 -19.74 -9.85
N VAL A 37 15.57 -20.25 -9.11
CA VAL A 37 15.84 -21.06 -7.90
C VAL A 37 16.63 -22.32 -8.27
N ARG A 38 16.25 -23.00 -9.35
CA ARG A 38 16.99 -24.16 -9.88
C ARG A 38 18.36 -23.80 -10.43
N ASN A 39 18.59 -22.56 -10.87
CA ASN A 39 19.88 -22.13 -11.38
C ASN A 39 20.24 -20.71 -10.95
N PRO A 40 20.80 -20.55 -9.73
CA PRO A 40 21.16 -19.23 -9.19
C PRO A 40 22.17 -18.45 -10.04
N ARG A 41 22.92 -19.11 -10.95
CA ARG A 41 23.79 -18.39 -11.90
C ARG A 41 22.99 -17.55 -12.90
N GLU A 42 21.80 -18.00 -13.30
CA GLU A 42 20.91 -17.22 -14.17
C GLU A 42 20.33 -16.02 -13.42
N TRP A 43 20.10 -16.18 -12.11
CA TRP A 43 19.73 -15.07 -11.24
C TRP A 43 20.81 -13.99 -11.20
N ALA A 44 22.07 -14.39 -11.00
CA ALA A 44 23.20 -13.48 -11.02
C ALA A 44 23.40 -12.76 -12.37
N LYS A 45 22.93 -13.35 -13.48
CA LYS A 45 22.92 -12.68 -14.79
C LYS A 45 21.80 -11.64 -14.88
N LEU A 46 20.60 -11.97 -14.40
CA LEU A 46 19.49 -11.02 -14.37
C LEU A 46 19.81 -9.78 -13.52
N THR A 47 20.40 -9.96 -12.35
CA THR A 47 20.77 -8.82 -11.49
C THR A 47 21.78 -7.92 -12.19
N LYS A 48 22.75 -8.47 -12.93
CA LYS A 48 23.65 -7.68 -13.80
C LYS A 48 22.91 -6.96 -14.93
N GLN A 49 21.91 -7.60 -15.55
CA GLN A 49 21.07 -6.93 -16.55
C GLN A 49 20.23 -5.79 -15.97
N GLN A 50 19.83 -5.90 -14.70
CA GLN A 50 19.12 -4.82 -14.03
C GLN A 50 20.03 -3.62 -13.77
N VAL A 51 21.27 -3.85 -13.34
CA VAL A 51 22.29 -2.78 -13.26
C VAL A 51 22.47 -2.13 -14.63
N ALA A 52 22.60 -2.94 -15.70
CA ALA A 52 22.66 -2.40 -17.07
C ALA A 52 21.39 -1.62 -17.50
N ARG A 53 20.22 -1.93 -16.93
CA ARG A 53 18.98 -1.19 -17.17
C ARG A 53 18.95 0.15 -16.42
N GLU A 54 19.54 0.21 -15.23
CA GLU A 54 19.74 1.45 -14.48
C GLU A 54 20.75 2.35 -15.20
N GLU A 55 21.83 1.77 -15.73
CA GLU A 55 22.77 2.47 -16.63
C GLU A 55 22.07 2.98 -17.90
N LEU A 56 21.22 2.16 -18.53
CA LEU A 56 20.42 2.58 -19.69
C LEU A 56 19.43 3.72 -19.33
N LEU A 57 18.84 3.69 -18.14
CA LEU A 57 17.97 4.77 -17.68
C LEU A 57 18.75 6.09 -17.56
N SER A 58 19.95 6.05 -16.97
CA SER A 58 20.85 7.21 -16.91
C SER A 58 21.21 7.73 -18.30
N GLN A 59 21.47 6.85 -19.27
CA GLN A 59 21.71 7.27 -20.66
C GLN A 59 20.48 7.89 -21.34
N LEU A 60 19.28 7.49 -20.95
CA LEU A 60 18.03 8.00 -21.50
C LEU A 60 17.59 9.33 -20.90
N GLU A 61 18.11 9.69 -19.73
CA GLU A 61 17.83 11.01 -19.16
C GLU A 61 18.25 12.11 -20.14
N ASP A 62 19.40 11.96 -20.82
CA ASP A 62 19.88 12.92 -21.83
C ASP A 62 19.45 12.61 -23.27
N ALA A 63 18.50 11.69 -23.47
CA ALA A 63 17.98 11.39 -24.80
C ALA A 63 17.18 12.58 -25.37
N PRO A 64 17.12 12.72 -26.71
CA PRO A 64 16.26 13.71 -27.35
C PRO A 64 14.80 13.57 -26.91
N THR A 65 14.14 14.71 -26.69
CA THR A 65 12.77 14.79 -26.20
C THR A 65 11.81 13.99 -27.07
N GLU A 66 11.92 14.10 -28.40
CA GLU A 66 11.07 13.41 -29.37
C GLU A 66 11.18 11.90 -29.23
N ARG A 67 12.41 11.39 -29.00
CA ARG A 67 12.66 9.96 -28.79
C ARG A 67 11.95 9.45 -27.54
N LEU A 68 12.00 10.22 -26.44
CA LEU A 68 11.31 9.84 -25.21
C LEU A 68 9.79 9.85 -25.37
N ILE A 69 9.24 10.82 -26.09
CA ILE A 69 7.80 10.88 -26.42
C ILE A 69 7.38 9.70 -27.30
N ASP A 70 8.13 9.39 -28.36
CA ASP A 70 7.83 8.25 -29.23
C ASP A 70 7.90 6.91 -28.48
N MET A 71 8.83 6.79 -27.53
CA MET A 71 8.94 5.60 -26.68
C MET A 71 7.72 5.40 -25.75
N LEU A 72 6.88 6.42 -25.51
CA LEU A 72 5.61 6.25 -24.77
C LEU A 72 4.55 5.51 -25.60
N LEU A 73 4.66 5.52 -26.92
CA LEU A 73 3.75 4.81 -27.83
C LEU A 73 4.03 3.30 -27.91
N ASP A 74 5.16 2.84 -27.39
CA ASP A 74 5.59 1.44 -27.51
C ASP A 74 5.46 0.67 -26.18
N ASP A 75 4.85 -0.52 -26.31
CA ASP A 75 4.59 -1.46 -25.22
C ASP A 75 5.85 -1.88 -24.44
N ASN A 76 7.00 -1.92 -25.10
CA ASN A 76 8.24 -2.35 -24.47
C ASN A 76 8.97 -1.19 -23.79
N THR A 77 8.82 0.04 -24.30
CA THR A 77 9.60 1.19 -23.85
C THR A 77 8.86 2.19 -22.97
N HIS A 78 7.53 2.25 -22.98
CA HIS A 78 6.75 3.31 -22.30
C HIS A 78 7.10 3.49 -20.82
N ARG A 79 7.29 2.40 -20.06
CA ARG A 79 7.69 2.49 -18.64
C ARG A 79 9.07 3.10 -18.43
N LEU A 80 10.01 2.79 -19.32
CA LEU A 80 11.36 3.32 -19.25
C LEU A 80 11.37 4.80 -19.63
N ALA A 81 10.64 5.14 -20.70
CA ALA A 81 10.42 6.51 -21.12
C ALA A 81 9.77 7.34 -20.00
N ARG A 82 8.70 6.85 -19.36
CA ARG A 82 8.05 7.54 -18.23
C ARG A 82 9.04 7.84 -17.09
N LYS A 83 9.89 6.88 -16.73
CA LYS A 83 10.93 7.10 -15.70
C LYS A 83 11.95 8.17 -16.14
N ALA A 84 12.44 8.09 -17.38
CA ALA A 84 13.38 9.06 -17.92
C ALA A 84 12.76 10.46 -18.02
N ILE A 85 11.51 10.57 -18.48
CA ILE A 85 10.73 11.81 -18.57
C ILE A 85 10.55 12.43 -17.18
N ASN A 86 10.14 11.63 -16.19
CA ASN A 86 9.97 12.12 -14.81
C ASN A 86 11.29 12.61 -14.20
N SER A 87 12.41 11.95 -14.53
CA SER A 87 13.74 12.34 -14.05
C SER A 87 14.28 13.58 -14.78
N ALA A 88 14.00 13.70 -16.08
CA ALA A 88 14.28 14.87 -16.90
C ALA A 88 13.48 16.10 -16.45
N GLY A 89 12.30 15.91 -15.84
CA GLY A 89 11.55 16.95 -15.16
C GLY A 89 11.01 18.04 -16.10
N PRO A 90 11.04 19.33 -15.71
CA PRO A 90 10.29 20.38 -16.40
C PRO A 90 10.58 20.61 -17.88
N ARG A 91 11.78 20.25 -18.37
CA ARG A 91 12.11 20.41 -19.79
C ARG A 91 11.23 19.57 -20.72
N MET A 92 10.60 18.52 -20.20
CA MET A 92 9.72 17.65 -20.99
C MET A 92 8.31 18.22 -21.17
N TYR A 93 7.88 19.18 -20.35
CA TYR A 93 6.50 19.64 -20.33
C TYR A 93 6.00 20.20 -21.67
N PRO A 94 6.75 21.03 -22.44
CA PRO A 94 6.28 21.49 -23.74
C PRO A 94 5.94 20.34 -24.69
N ALA A 95 6.82 19.34 -24.80
CA ALA A 95 6.59 18.20 -25.68
C ALA A 95 5.47 17.26 -25.19
N LEU A 96 5.28 17.14 -23.87
CA LEU A 96 4.13 16.42 -23.32
C LEU A 96 2.81 17.13 -23.63
N VAL A 97 2.79 18.47 -23.59
CA VAL A 97 1.62 19.28 -23.99
C VAL A 97 1.31 19.08 -25.46
N ASP A 98 2.33 19.15 -26.33
CA ASP A 98 2.16 18.92 -27.78
C ASP A 98 1.63 17.51 -28.06
N ALA A 99 2.16 16.50 -27.36
CA ALA A 99 1.74 15.11 -27.49
C ALA A 99 0.28 14.86 -27.08
N LEU A 100 -0.34 15.71 -26.25
CA LEU A 100 -1.77 15.58 -25.92
C LEU A 100 -2.67 15.79 -27.15
N SER A 101 -2.18 16.48 -28.18
CA SER A 101 -2.91 16.70 -29.44
C SER A 101 -2.50 15.72 -30.54
N ASP A 102 -1.49 14.88 -30.30
CA ASP A 102 -0.98 13.94 -31.29
C ASP A 102 -1.94 12.73 -31.42
N PRO A 103 -2.54 12.50 -32.61
CA PRO A 103 -3.48 11.40 -32.84
C PRO A 103 -2.95 10.02 -32.48
N ARG A 104 -1.63 9.81 -32.52
CA ARG A 104 -1.00 8.54 -32.15
C ARG A 104 -1.35 8.14 -30.71
N PHE A 105 -1.45 9.11 -29.81
CA PHE A 105 -1.79 8.88 -28.40
C PHE A 105 -3.28 8.55 -28.19
N HIS A 106 -4.16 8.96 -29.10
CA HIS A 106 -5.62 8.77 -29.01
C HIS A 106 -6.11 7.49 -29.70
N THR A 107 -5.19 6.64 -30.17
CA THR A 107 -5.52 5.36 -30.81
C THR A 107 -6.27 4.47 -29.81
N PRO A 108 -7.51 4.03 -30.10
CA PRO A 108 -8.26 3.17 -29.19
C PRO A 108 -7.54 1.84 -28.97
N VAL A 109 -7.45 1.42 -27.71
CA VAL A 109 -6.99 0.09 -27.33
C VAL A 109 -8.20 -0.82 -27.17
N ASP A 110 -8.14 -2.04 -27.71
CA ASP A 110 -9.24 -3.01 -27.66
C ASP A 110 -9.59 -3.39 -26.19
N PRO A 111 -10.85 -3.24 -25.76
CA PRO A 111 -11.29 -3.63 -24.42
C PRO A 111 -11.12 -5.13 -24.10
N GLU A 112 -11.20 -6.04 -25.08
CA GLU A 112 -10.99 -7.49 -24.84
C GLU A 112 -9.52 -7.80 -24.54
N VAL A 113 -8.64 -7.04 -25.17
CA VAL A 113 -7.21 -7.03 -24.87
C VAL A 113 -6.97 -6.47 -23.46
N ARG A 114 -7.72 -5.43 -23.08
CA ARG A 114 -7.68 -4.79 -21.77
C ARG A 114 -8.28 -5.65 -20.65
N GLY A 115 -9.25 -6.52 -20.93
CA GLY A 115 -9.94 -7.35 -19.90
C GLY A 115 -9.03 -8.34 -19.17
N ARG A 116 -7.77 -8.49 -19.59
CA ARG A 116 -6.71 -9.22 -18.86
C ARG A 116 -5.79 -8.30 -18.05
N SER A 117 -6.10 -7.01 -18.01
CA SER A 117 -5.34 -5.92 -17.38
C SER A 117 -5.57 -5.94 -15.87
N HIS A 118 -4.99 -6.96 -15.25
CA HIS A 118 -4.34 -6.72 -13.96
C HIS A 118 -3.23 -5.68 -14.16
N ILE A 119 -2.78 -5.08 -13.06
CA ILE A 119 -1.56 -4.26 -12.79
C ILE A 119 -0.27 -4.65 -13.58
N LEU A 120 -0.30 -5.72 -14.37
CA LEU A 120 0.79 -6.36 -15.10
C LEU A 120 0.69 -6.29 -16.62
N ASP A 121 -0.23 -5.53 -17.22
CA ASP A 121 -0.20 -5.43 -18.68
C ASP A 121 1.11 -4.75 -19.16
N LYS A 122 1.66 -5.32 -20.24
CA LYS A 122 2.83 -4.77 -20.96
C LYS A 122 2.39 -3.79 -22.04
N ARG A 123 1.09 -3.68 -22.33
CA ARG A 123 0.62 -2.81 -23.40
C ARG A 123 0.61 -1.36 -22.95
N SER A 124 1.18 -0.51 -23.79
CA SER A 124 1.03 0.92 -23.67
C SER A 124 -0.45 1.24 -23.84
N MET A 125 -0.97 2.04 -22.92
CA MET A 125 -2.12 2.87 -23.19
C MET A 125 -1.55 4.25 -23.43
N PRO A 126 -1.25 4.63 -24.68
CA PRO A 126 -0.41 5.79 -24.95
C PRO A 126 -0.89 7.06 -24.23
N LEU A 127 -2.18 7.38 -24.34
CA LEU A 127 -2.75 8.54 -23.65
C LEU A 127 -2.65 8.44 -22.12
N VAL A 128 -2.85 7.26 -21.54
CA VAL A 128 -2.68 7.06 -20.09
C VAL A 128 -1.22 7.23 -19.69
N SER A 129 -0.28 6.63 -20.42
CA SER A 129 1.15 6.80 -20.17
C SER A 129 1.60 8.26 -20.28
N LEU A 130 1.00 9.01 -21.19
CA LEU A 130 1.20 10.45 -21.32
C LEU A 130 0.63 11.22 -20.12
N LEU A 131 -0.59 10.91 -19.67
CA LEU A 131 -1.20 11.51 -18.48
C LEU A 131 -0.40 11.20 -17.21
N GLU A 132 0.10 9.98 -17.05
CA GLU A 132 0.97 9.59 -15.93
C GLU A 132 2.24 10.44 -15.85
N CYS A 133 2.79 10.89 -16.99
CA CYS A 133 3.95 11.81 -17.02
C CYS A 133 3.59 13.23 -16.52
N LEU A 134 2.30 13.60 -16.53
CA LEU A 134 1.78 14.90 -16.10
C LEU A 134 1.28 14.89 -14.64
N GLU A 135 1.33 13.75 -13.94
CA GLU A 135 0.83 13.63 -12.56
C GLU A 135 1.61 14.46 -11.55
N GLN A 136 2.92 14.65 -11.78
CA GLN A 136 3.75 15.46 -10.89
C GLN A 136 3.45 16.95 -11.04
N TYR A 137 3.15 17.38 -12.27
CA TYR A 137 2.87 18.75 -12.62
C TYR A 137 2.06 18.80 -13.90
N LEU A 138 0.91 19.50 -13.85
CA LEU A 138 0.08 19.78 -15.01
C LEU A 138 0.34 21.21 -15.49
N PRO A 139 1.00 21.41 -16.64
CA PRO A 139 1.19 22.73 -17.23
C PRO A 139 -0.16 23.42 -17.49
N PRO A 140 -0.30 24.73 -17.28
CA PRO A 140 -1.53 25.46 -17.55
C PRO A 140 -2.08 25.25 -18.97
N GLU A 141 -1.19 25.10 -19.95
CA GLU A 141 -1.50 24.89 -21.37
C GLU A 141 -2.16 23.52 -21.63
N ALA A 142 -1.86 22.52 -20.80
CA ALA A 142 -2.48 21.19 -20.89
C ALA A 142 -3.88 21.13 -20.25
N ILE A 143 -4.23 22.07 -19.35
CA ILE A 143 -5.49 22.03 -18.60
C ILE A 143 -6.71 21.93 -19.53
N PRO A 144 -6.86 22.76 -20.59
CA PRO A 144 -8.03 22.67 -21.46
C PRO A 144 -8.17 21.29 -22.11
N VAL A 145 -7.06 20.71 -22.61
CA VAL A 145 -7.08 19.41 -23.29
C VAL A 145 -7.41 18.29 -22.30
N VAL A 146 -6.73 18.22 -21.16
CA VAL A 146 -6.98 17.19 -20.13
C VAL A 146 -8.39 17.32 -19.55
N SER A 147 -8.93 18.54 -19.45
CA SER A 147 -10.32 18.77 -18.98
C SER A 147 -11.37 18.15 -19.91
N THR A 148 -11.08 17.94 -21.20
CA THR A 148 -12.00 17.22 -22.10
C THR A 148 -12.02 15.71 -21.83
N LEU A 149 -10.91 15.17 -21.32
CA LEU A 149 -10.71 13.73 -21.13
C LEU A 149 -11.50 13.18 -19.94
N VAL A 150 -12.02 14.02 -19.04
CA VAL A 150 -12.93 13.59 -17.96
C VAL A 150 -14.27 13.07 -18.48
N ARG A 151 -14.57 13.22 -19.78
CA ARG A 151 -15.75 12.65 -20.45
C ARG A 151 -15.38 11.58 -21.48
N HIS A 152 -14.14 11.10 -21.44
CA HIS A 152 -13.68 10.10 -22.37
C HIS A 152 -14.48 8.79 -22.19
N LYS A 153 -14.76 8.09 -23.30
CA LYS A 153 -15.54 6.84 -23.31
C LYS A 153 -14.92 5.74 -22.44
N ASP A 154 -13.61 5.81 -22.28
CA ASP A 154 -12.79 4.86 -21.56
C ASP A 154 -12.54 5.35 -20.12
N ASP A 155 -12.90 4.53 -19.14
CA ASP A 155 -12.83 4.82 -17.71
C ASP A 155 -11.40 5.03 -17.19
N GLU A 156 -10.40 4.29 -17.69
CA GLU A 156 -9.00 4.51 -17.25
C GLU A 156 -8.47 5.88 -17.69
N VAL A 157 -8.85 6.34 -18.89
CA VAL A 157 -8.52 7.69 -19.33
C VAL A 157 -9.19 8.72 -18.41
N ARG A 158 -10.46 8.51 -18.04
CA ARG A 158 -11.16 9.39 -17.08
C ARG A 158 -10.48 9.39 -15.71
N LYS A 159 -10.06 8.22 -15.19
CA LYS A 159 -9.35 8.08 -13.91
C LYS A 159 -8.06 8.90 -13.88
N HIS A 160 -7.17 8.71 -14.86
CA HIS A 160 -5.90 9.44 -14.90
C HIS A 160 -6.10 10.94 -15.19
N ALA A 161 -7.05 11.31 -16.04
CA ALA A 161 -7.39 12.72 -16.25
C ALA A 161 -7.87 13.38 -14.94
N ALA A 162 -8.77 12.71 -14.21
CA ALA A 162 -9.27 13.17 -12.92
C ALA A 162 -8.16 13.32 -11.87
N PHE A 163 -7.23 12.37 -11.80
CA PHE A 163 -6.10 12.43 -10.87
C PHE A 163 -5.15 13.59 -11.18
N VAL A 164 -4.79 13.76 -12.46
CA VAL A 164 -3.88 14.83 -12.92
C VAL A 164 -4.51 16.21 -12.66
N LEU A 165 -5.79 16.38 -12.99
CA LEU A 165 -6.54 17.62 -12.71
C LEU A 165 -6.63 17.87 -11.20
N GLY A 166 -6.96 16.85 -10.40
CA GLY A 166 -7.05 16.96 -8.94
C GLY A 166 -5.72 17.36 -8.32
N SER A 167 -4.63 16.85 -8.89
CA SER A 167 -3.27 17.17 -8.48
C SER A 167 -2.84 18.58 -8.86
N ALA A 168 -3.54 19.29 -9.75
CA ALA A 168 -3.17 20.64 -10.17
C ALA A 168 -3.44 21.71 -9.10
N GLY A 169 -4.54 21.57 -8.34
CA GLY A 169 -4.87 22.41 -7.19
C GLY A 169 -5.26 23.88 -7.49
N ASN A 170 -5.45 24.26 -8.75
CA ASN A 170 -5.80 25.62 -9.14
C ASN A 170 -7.26 25.76 -9.61
N ASP A 171 -7.73 27.00 -9.78
CA ASP A 171 -9.15 27.27 -10.09
C ASP A 171 -9.60 26.81 -11.47
N ASN A 172 -8.67 26.64 -12.42
CA ASN A 172 -8.99 26.32 -13.81
C ASN A 172 -9.47 24.87 -13.99
N VAL A 173 -9.24 24.00 -13.01
CA VAL A 173 -9.64 22.58 -13.06
C VAL A 173 -10.95 22.28 -12.33
N VAL A 174 -11.54 23.27 -11.65
CA VAL A 174 -12.70 23.07 -10.75
C VAL A 174 -13.89 22.44 -11.48
N ASP A 175 -14.23 22.93 -12.67
CA ASP A 175 -15.40 22.43 -13.39
C ASP A 175 -15.19 21.02 -13.94
N ALA A 176 -13.98 20.71 -14.44
CA ALA A 176 -13.63 19.37 -14.87
C ALA A 176 -13.64 18.38 -13.68
N LEU A 177 -13.14 18.80 -12.51
CA LEU A 177 -13.17 17.98 -11.30
C LEU A 177 -14.58 17.73 -10.78
N ARG A 178 -15.51 18.69 -10.91
CA ARG A 178 -16.92 18.44 -10.58
C ARG A 178 -17.52 17.33 -11.44
N VAL A 179 -17.12 17.24 -12.71
CA VAL A 179 -17.54 16.13 -13.58
C VAL A 179 -16.96 14.82 -13.06
N SER A 180 -15.66 14.77 -12.78
CA SER A 180 -15.02 13.55 -12.27
C SER A 180 -15.55 13.11 -10.90
N LEU A 181 -15.88 14.04 -10.00
CA LEU A 181 -16.47 13.74 -8.70
C LEU A 181 -17.94 13.27 -8.80
N ALA A 182 -18.60 13.53 -9.93
CA ALA A 182 -19.96 13.09 -10.22
C ALA A 182 -19.98 11.87 -11.18
N ASP A 183 -18.83 11.28 -11.50
CA ASP A 183 -18.74 10.13 -12.40
C ASP A 183 -19.48 8.91 -11.81
N GLU A 184 -20.03 8.08 -12.68
CA GLU A 184 -20.70 6.84 -12.30
C GLU A 184 -19.71 5.80 -11.76
N ASP A 185 -18.48 5.78 -12.31
CA ASP A 185 -17.41 4.87 -11.92
C ASP A 185 -16.80 5.32 -10.59
N ASP A 186 -16.70 4.40 -9.64
CA ASP A 186 -16.18 4.70 -8.32
C ASP A 186 -14.69 4.99 -8.28
N TYR A 187 -13.91 4.29 -9.09
CA TYR A 187 -12.49 4.56 -9.23
C TYR A 187 -12.24 5.94 -9.82
N VAL A 188 -13.05 6.44 -10.77
CA VAL A 188 -12.86 7.80 -11.31
C VAL A 188 -13.00 8.85 -10.20
N ARG A 189 -14.03 8.72 -9.35
CA ARG A 189 -14.22 9.62 -8.20
C ARG A 189 -13.07 9.50 -7.19
N SER A 190 -12.62 8.28 -6.90
CA SER A 190 -11.48 8.04 -6.01
C SER A 190 -10.20 8.68 -6.54
N TYR A 191 -9.89 8.52 -7.83
CA TYR A 191 -8.72 9.11 -8.46
C TYR A 191 -8.77 10.64 -8.43
N ALA A 192 -9.95 11.24 -8.65
CA ALA A 192 -10.15 12.68 -8.45
C ALA A 192 -9.76 13.08 -7.02
N MET A 193 -10.31 12.42 -6.00
CA MET A 193 -10.03 12.73 -4.59
C MET A 193 -8.58 12.43 -4.19
N MET A 194 -7.95 11.38 -4.71
CA MET A 194 -6.53 11.09 -4.50
C MET A 194 -5.64 12.22 -5.05
N GLY A 195 -5.94 12.72 -6.25
CA GLY A 195 -5.29 13.89 -6.82
C GLY A 195 -5.50 15.13 -5.97
N MET A 196 -6.73 15.38 -5.53
CA MET A 196 -7.06 16.49 -4.62
C MET A 196 -6.25 16.40 -3.32
N ILE A 197 -6.20 15.23 -2.68
CA ILE A 197 -5.43 14.97 -1.46
C ILE A 197 -3.93 15.21 -1.70
N ARG A 198 -3.41 14.83 -2.86
CA ARG A 198 -2.02 15.12 -3.24
C ARG A 198 -1.77 16.63 -3.35
N ALA A 199 -2.66 17.38 -3.99
CA ALA A 199 -2.55 18.85 -4.07
C ALA A 199 -2.64 19.50 -2.68
N LEU A 200 -3.53 19.02 -1.82
CA LEU A 200 -3.72 19.48 -0.44
C LEU A 200 -2.47 19.24 0.43
N LYS A 201 -1.91 18.03 0.41
CA LYS A 201 -0.68 17.70 1.15
C LYS A 201 0.52 18.51 0.67
N ALA A 202 0.57 18.83 -0.63
CA ALA A 202 1.59 19.68 -1.22
C ALA A 202 1.35 21.18 -1.01
N SER A 203 0.26 21.57 -0.31
CA SER A 203 -0.13 22.99 -0.11
C SER A 203 -0.26 23.80 -1.40
N ARG A 204 -0.66 23.16 -2.51
CA ARG A 204 -0.81 23.79 -3.83
C ARG A 204 -2.20 24.37 -4.10
N THR A 205 -3.16 24.15 -3.20
CA THR A 205 -4.56 24.50 -3.46
C THR A 205 -4.86 25.97 -3.26
N THR A 206 -5.64 26.56 -4.17
CA THR A 206 -6.19 27.91 -4.02
C THR A 206 -7.41 27.91 -3.08
N SER A 207 -7.80 29.09 -2.58
CA SER A 207 -8.99 29.23 -1.74
C SER A 207 -10.28 28.88 -2.48
N ARG A 208 -10.41 29.34 -3.73
CA ARG A 208 -11.60 29.05 -4.55
C ARG A 208 -11.69 27.56 -4.90
N TYR A 209 -10.60 26.90 -5.28
CA TYR A 209 -10.57 25.44 -5.44
C TYR A 209 -11.14 24.70 -4.23
N ARG A 210 -10.67 25.04 -3.02
CA ARG A 210 -11.14 24.42 -1.78
C ARG A 210 -12.63 24.66 -1.55
N LYS A 211 -13.07 25.92 -1.66
CA LYS A 211 -14.46 26.34 -1.46
C LYS A 211 -15.42 25.68 -2.45
N ASP A 212 -15.07 25.70 -3.74
CA ASP A 212 -15.96 25.34 -4.85
C ASP A 212 -16.13 23.82 -5.00
N LEU A 213 -15.17 23.02 -4.50
CA LEU A 213 -15.22 21.56 -4.52
C LEU A 213 -15.71 20.94 -3.21
N TYR A 214 -15.79 21.72 -2.11
CA TYR A 214 -16.18 21.20 -0.79
C TYR A 214 -17.53 20.45 -0.84
N LYS A 215 -18.57 21.07 -1.39
CA LYS A 215 -19.91 20.45 -1.45
C LYS A 215 -19.98 19.22 -2.35
N ALA A 216 -19.16 19.18 -3.42
CA ALA A 216 -19.07 18.00 -4.27
C ALA A 216 -18.51 16.81 -3.48
N VAL A 217 -17.41 17.01 -2.74
CA VAL A 217 -16.81 15.96 -1.90
C VAL A 217 -17.72 15.61 -0.71
N GLU A 218 -18.40 16.58 -0.11
CA GLU A 218 -19.33 16.36 1.01
C GLU A 218 -20.43 15.35 0.65
N SER A 219 -20.96 15.46 -0.57
CA SER A 219 -21.99 14.55 -1.09
C SER A 219 -21.53 13.10 -1.26
N LEU A 220 -20.21 12.85 -1.25
CA LEU A 220 -19.63 11.53 -1.44
C LEU A 220 -19.42 10.77 -0.13
N VAL A 221 -19.50 11.42 1.04
CA VAL A 221 -19.15 10.80 2.34
C VAL A 221 -20.03 9.60 2.68
N TYR A 222 -21.35 9.72 2.50
CA TYR A 222 -22.32 8.67 2.82
C TYR A 222 -23.03 8.12 1.57
N ARG A 223 -22.36 8.16 0.42
CA ARG A 223 -22.93 7.71 -0.84
C ARG A 223 -23.26 6.22 -0.78
N ARG A 224 -24.39 5.80 -1.35
CA ARG A 224 -24.94 4.44 -1.15
C ARG A 224 -24.28 3.38 -2.01
N ASP A 225 -23.91 3.73 -3.23
CA ASP A 225 -23.18 2.86 -4.13
C ASP A 225 -21.70 2.83 -3.76
N LYS A 226 -21.13 1.62 -3.88
CA LYS A 226 -19.81 1.24 -3.37
C LYS A 226 -18.80 2.36 -3.65
N THR A 227 -18.34 3.01 -2.59
CA THR A 227 -17.14 3.84 -2.62
C THR A 227 -16.12 3.02 -1.85
N VAL A 228 -15.23 2.32 -2.57
CA VAL A 228 -14.30 1.35 -1.97
C VAL A 228 -13.24 2.03 -1.09
N SER A 229 -13.08 3.33 -1.21
CA SER A 229 -11.76 3.93 -0.99
C SER A 229 -11.73 4.98 0.14
N GLY A 230 -12.89 5.39 0.66
CA GLY A 230 -12.96 6.16 1.92
C GLY A 230 -12.24 7.51 1.93
N GLU A 231 -11.88 8.07 0.78
CA GLU A 231 -11.12 9.33 0.71
C GLU A 231 -11.96 10.55 1.02
N ALA A 232 -13.29 10.50 0.82
CA ALA A 232 -14.14 11.68 0.92
C ALA A 232 -14.01 12.40 2.28
N PRO A 233 -14.08 11.73 3.45
CA PRO A 233 -13.83 12.37 4.75
C PRO A 233 -12.44 13.02 4.87
N LEU A 234 -11.39 12.34 4.40
CA LEU A 234 -10.02 12.87 4.44
C LEU A 234 -9.83 14.06 3.49
N CYS A 235 -10.47 14.01 2.32
CA CYS A 235 -10.45 15.09 1.35
C CYS A 235 -11.18 16.32 1.90
N LEU A 236 -12.35 16.16 2.53
CA LEU A 236 -13.06 17.24 3.22
C LEU A 236 -12.17 17.93 4.26
N LEU A 237 -11.53 17.14 5.13
CA LEU A 237 -10.64 17.67 6.17
C LEU A 237 -9.49 18.51 5.60
N GLY A 238 -8.99 18.15 4.42
CA GLY A 238 -7.98 18.96 3.74
C GLY A 238 -8.54 20.20 3.05
N LEU A 239 -9.77 20.15 2.49
CA LEU A 239 -10.41 21.30 1.86
C LEU A 239 -10.79 22.38 2.86
N ASP A 240 -11.41 21.99 3.98
CA ASP A 240 -11.79 22.90 5.07
C ASP A 240 -11.94 22.08 6.35
N ARG A 241 -10.93 22.15 7.21
CA ARG A 241 -10.83 21.31 8.41
C ARG A 241 -11.95 21.56 9.40
N GLU A 242 -12.24 22.82 9.72
CA GLU A 242 -13.22 23.18 10.75
C GLU A 242 -14.62 22.77 10.31
N ARG A 243 -14.99 23.14 9.07
CA ARG A 243 -16.28 22.78 8.49
C ARG A 243 -16.44 21.27 8.33
N ALA A 244 -15.37 20.56 7.99
CA ALA A 244 -15.39 19.10 7.87
C ALA A 244 -15.60 18.44 9.22
N ILE A 245 -14.92 18.89 10.28
CA ILE A 245 -15.13 18.37 11.63
C ILE A 245 -16.58 18.59 12.05
N GLU A 246 -17.11 19.82 11.90
CA GLU A 246 -18.52 20.12 12.23
C GLU A 246 -19.50 19.16 11.52
N PHE A 247 -19.29 18.94 10.22
CA PHE A 247 -20.11 18.01 9.43
C PHE A 247 -19.97 16.56 9.90
N LEU A 248 -18.74 16.07 10.09
CA LEU A 248 -18.45 14.66 10.40
C LEU A 248 -18.81 14.29 11.85
N THR A 249 -18.78 15.24 12.78
CA THR A 249 -19.20 15.03 14.18
C THR A 249 -20.68 15.35 14.42
N ASN A 250 -21.42 15.81 13.40
CA ASN A 250 -22.85 16.05 13.53
C ASN A 250 -23.56 14.75 13.94
N PRO A 251 -24.41 14.74 14.99
CA PRO A 251 -25.11 13.54 15.45
C PRO A 251 -25.91 12.78 14.38
N GLU A 252 -26.41 13.46 13.34
CA GLU A 252 -27.13 12.84 12.23
C GLU A 252 -26.20 12.10 11.24
N ASN A 253 -24.91 12.46 11.23
CA ASN A 253 -23.88 11.89 10.36
C ASN A 253 -23.07 10.82 11.10
N LEU A 254 -22.74 11.07 12.36
CA LEU A 254 -22.01 10.15 13.23
C LEU A 254 -22.98 9.18 13.93
N THR A 255 -23.59 8.30 13.15
CA THR A 255 -24.58 7.31 13.62
C THR A 255 -24.25 5.92 13.10
N LEU A 256 -24.42 4.88 13.94
CA LEU A 256 -24.30 3.47 13.50
C LEU A 256 -25.22 3.16 12.31
N GLY A 257 -24.74 2.27 11.43
CA GLY A 257 -25.45 1.84 10.23
C GLY A 257 -25.35 2.80 9.03
N LYS A 258 -24.75 3.99 9.20
CA LYS A 258 -24.38 4.85 8.07
C LYS A 258 -23.30 4.16 7.22
N ASN A 259 -23.49 4.16 5.90
CA ASN A 259 -22.51 3.59 4.97
C ASN A 259 -21.17 4.34 5.06
N GLY A 260 -20.06 3.64 5.25
CA GLY A 260 -18.73 4.25 5.34
C GLY A 260 -18.42 4.93 6.67
N LEU A 261 -19.17 4.65 7.74
CA LEU A 261 -18.92 5.20 9.09
C LEU A 261 -17.50 4.92 9.58
N GLU A 262 -16.95 3.74 9.26
CA GLU A 262 -15.57 3.36 9.58
C GLU A 262 -14.55 4.34 8.98
N TYR A 263 -14.80 4.85 7.76
CA TYR A 263 -13.93 5.86 7.14
C TYR A 263 -14.07 7.23 7.80
N VAL A 264 -15.27 7.58 8.29
CA VAL A 264 -15.51 8.82 9.03
C VAL A 264 -14.78 8.79 10.37
N LEU A 265 -14.93 7.71 11.15
CA LEU A 265 -14.24 7.53 12.43
C LEU A 265 -12.71 7.53 12.23
N LYS A 266 -12.22 6.82 11.22
CA LYS A 266 -10.81 6.83 10.83
C LYS A 266 -10.33 8.24 10.52
N ALA A 267 -11.08 9.01 9.74
CA ALA A 267 -10.71 10.37 9.38
C ALA A 267 -10.68 11.32 10.59
N LEU A 268 -11.67 11.21 11.49
CA LEU A 268 -11.71 11.95 12.75
C LEU A 268 -10.51 11.60 13.64
N ARG A 269 -10.17 10.31 13.75
CA ARG A 269 -8.97 9.85 14.47
C ARG A 269 -7.69 10.39 13.87
N MET A 270 -7.51 10.26 12.55
CA MET A 270 -6.30 10.70 11.84
C MET A 270 -6.06 12.21 11.92
N CYS A 271 -7.09 12.96 12.28
CA CYS A 271 -7.04 14.40 12.39
C CYS A 271 -7.15 14.89 13.84
N ASP A 272 -7.14 13.99 14.82
CA ASP A 272 -7.24 14.28 16.26
C ASP A 272 -8.49 15.08 16.63
N ALA A 273 -9.61 14.82 15.95
CA ALA A 273 -10.90 15.44 16.30
C ALA A 273 -11.51 14.77 17.53
N THR A 274 -12.09 15.57 18.42
CA THR A 274 -12.79 15.08 19.61
C THR A 274 -14.09 14.39 19.23
N VAL A 275 -14.21 13.11 19.55
CA VAL A 275 -15.47 12.37 19.51
C VAL A 275 -15.93 12.12 20.95
N PRO A 276 -17.18 12.44 21.33
CA PRO A 276 -17.66 12.24 22.69
C PRO A 276 -17.49 10.79 23.16
N GLU A 277 -16.88 10.59 24.32
CA GLU A 277 -16.70 9.25 24.92
C GLU A 277 -18.04 8.51 25.05
N THR A 278 -19.08 9.21 25.51
CA THR A 278 -20.44 8.66 25.67
C THR A 278 -20.98 8.06 24.38
N LEU A 279 -20.66 8.63 23.22
CA LEU A 279 -21.05 8.10 21.91
C LEU A 279 -20.21 6.88 21.53
N LEU A 280 -18.90 6.92 21.76
CA LEU A 280 -18.00 5.79 21.50
C LEU A 280 -18.38 4.56 22.34
N LEU A 281 -18.67 4.76 23.63
CA LEU A 281 -19.12 3.69 24.53
C LEU A 281 -20.49 3.15 24.09
N LYS A 282 -21.41 4.01 23.66
CA LYS A 282 -22.69 3.58 23.09
C LYS A 282 -22.48 2.71 21.85
N PHE A 283 -21.58 3.10 20.94
CA PHE A 283 -21.25 2.30 19.77
C PHE A 283 -20.67 0.94 20.15
N ALA A 284 -19.72 0.92 21.09
CA ALA A 284 -19.12 -0.33 21.57
C ALA A 284 -20.20 -1.31 22.06
N ILE A 285 -21.14 -0.84 22.90
CA ILE A 285 -22.24 -1.67 23.42
C ILE A 285 -23.16 -2.20 22.31
N GLU A 286 -23.58 -1.33 21.39
CA GLU A 286 -24.54 -1.70 20.34
C GLU A 286 -23.95 -2.65 19.30
N LEU A 287 -22.63 -2.56 19.04
CA LEU A 287 -21.93 -3.41 18.08
C LEU A 287 -21.72 -4.84 18.57
N GLU A 288 -21.67 -5.10 19.89
CA GLU A 288 -21.35 -6.42 20.47
C GLU A 288 -22.21 -7.56 19.89
N LYS A 289 -23.49 -7.29 19.62
CA LYS A 289 -24.44 -8.30 19.14
C LYS A 289 -24.01 -8.94 17.82
N ASP A 290 -23.48 -8.15 16.90
CA ASP A 290 -23.18 -8.56 15.52
C ASP A 290 -21.75 -8.13 15.12
N ILE A 291 -20.84 -8.10 16.10
CA ILE A 291 -19.52 -7.47 16.01
C ILE A 291 -18.64 -8.06 14.91
N ALA A 292 -18.80 -9.35 14.60
CA ALA A 292 -18.00 -10.04 13.56
C ALA A 292 -18.53 -9.83 12.13
N THR A 293 -19.63 -9.09 11.94
CA THR A 293 -20.24 -8.84 10.63
C THR A 293 -19.73 -7.55 10.03
N TYR A 294 -19.26 -7.56 8.78
CA TYR A 294 -18.86 -6.32 8.09
C TYR A 294 -20.06 -5.34 7.96
N PRO A 295 -19.89 -4.04 8.24
CA PRO A 295 -18.64 -3.34 8.61
C PRO A 295 -18.44 -3.15 10.14
N ASN A 296 -19.19 -3.83 11.00
CA ASN A 296 -19.21 -3.58 12.45
C ASN A 296 -17.84 -3.78 13.12
N ASP A 297 -17.07 -4.77 12.69
CA ASP A 297 -15.72 -5.01 13.18
C ASP A 297 -14.76 -3.87 12.78
N TYR A 298 -14.92 -3.28 11.60
CA TYR A 298 -14.17 -2.09 11.19
C TYR A 298 -14.56 -0.85 11.99
N VAL A 299 -15.87 -0.64 12.22
CA VAL A 299 -16.35 0.46 13.06
C VAL A 299 -15.81 0.32 14.49
N MET A 300 -15.92 -0.86 15.08
CA MET A 300 -15.41 -1.14 16.43
C MET A 300 -13.90 -0.93 16.52
N SER A 301 -13.16 -1.32 15.48
CA SER A 301 -11.71 -1.10 15.41
C SER A 301 -11.33 0.37 15.55
N GLU A 302 -12.02 1.26 14.85
CA GLU A 302 -11.77 2.71 14.95
C GLU A 302 -12.29 3.28 16.28
N VAL A 303 -13.39 2.74 16.84
CA VAL A 303 -13.87 3.10 18.19
C VAL A 303 -12.81 2.79 19.26
N LEU A 304 -12.20 1.61 19.21
CA LEU A 304 -11.15 1.21 20.16
C LEU A 304 -9.94 2.14 20.11
N LEU A 305 -9.49 2.51 18.91
CA LEU A 305 -8.35 3.42 18.74
C LEU A 305 -8.67 4.86 19.15
N LEU A 306 -9.93 5.30 19.03
CA LEU A 306 -10.37 6.60 19.55
C LEU A 306 -10.45 6.59 21.08
N LEU A 307 -11.02 5.53 21.67
CA LEU A 307 -11.06 5.33 23.13
C LEU A 307 -9.66 5.23 23.74
N ALA A 308 -8.66 4.76 23.00
CA ALA A 308 -7.27 4.70 23.47
C ALA A 308 -6.73 6.08 23.88
N ASN A 309 -7.25 7.18 23.32
CA ASN A 309 -6.83 8.54 23.66
C ASN A 309 -7.63 9.16 24.82
N ILE A 310 -8.57 8.43 25.42
CA ILE A 310 -9.45 8.92 26.48
C ILE A 310 -9.06 8.27 27.81
N ASP A 311 -8.76 9.08 28.83
CA ASP A 311 -8.40 8.57 30.15
C ASP A 311 -9.64 8.36 31.04
N SER A 312 -10.28 7.20 30.88
CA SER A 312 -11.40 6.78 31.72
C SER A 312 -11.34 5.27 32.02
N ASP A 313 -11.97 4.86 33.13
CA ASP A 313 -12.12 3.44 33.46
C ASP A 313 -12.97 2.69 32.42
N ALA A 314 -14.05 3.32 31.92
CA ALA A 314 -14.94 2.73 30.92
C ALA A 314 -14.23 2.47 29.58
N ALA A 315 -13.40 3.42 29.11
CA ALA A 315 -12.60 3.23 27.90
C ALA A 315 -11.60 2.07 28.08
N ARG A 316 -10.94 1.99 29.25
CA ARG A 316 -10.01 0.90 29.59
C ARG A 316 -10.71 -0.46 29.61
N GLU A 317 -11.93 -0.53 30.15
CA GLU A 317 -12.73 -1.74 30.21
C GLU A 317 -13.11 -2.25 28.82
N VAL A 318 -13.63 -1.37 27.94
CA VAL A 318 -13.97 -1.74 26.55
C VAL A 318 -12.74 -2.24 25.78
N ILE A 319 -11.61 -1.55 25.91
CA ILE A 319 -10.35 -1.94 25.25
C ILE A 319 -9.86 -3.30 25.77
N ALA A 320 -9.93 -3.54 27.08
CA ALA A 320 -9.56 -4.83 27.66
C ALA A 320 -10.52 -5.95 27.23
N HIS A 321 -11.82 -5.66 27.11
CA HIS A 321 -12.84 -6.61 26.68
C HIS A 321 -12.62 -7.09 25.24
N ALA A 322 -12.13 -6.22 24.35
CA ALA A 322 -11.88 -6.52 22.94
C ALA A 322 -11.01 -7.77 22.71
N GLY A 323 -10.10 -8.11 23.63
CA GLY A 323 -9.29 -9.33 23.58
C GLY A 323 -10.09 -10.64 23.63
N HIS A 324 -11.36 -10.60 24.04
CA HIS A 324 -12.28 -11.74 24.09
C HIS A 324 -13.31 -11.73 22.96
N SER A 325 -13.24 -10.77 22.04
CA SER A 325 -14.19 -10.64 20.93
C SER A 325 -14.15 -11.86 20.01
N PRO A 326 -15.28 -12.30 19.44
CA PRO A 326 -15.29 -13.34 18.40
C PRO A 326 -14.63 -12.86 17.08
N SER A 327 -14.38 -11.56 16.92
CA SER A 327 -13.70 -11.01 15.74
C SER A 327 -12.19 -10.88 15.96
N ALA A 328 -11.39 -11.58 15.16
CA ALA A 328 -9.92 -11.47 15.21
C ALA A 328 -9.45 -10.02 14.99
N ARG A 329 -10.09 -9.28 14.08
CA ARG A 329 -9.82 -7.86 13.85
C ARG A 329 -10.03 -7.02 15.12
N VAL A 330 -11.12 -7.25 15.84
CA VAL A 330 -11.38 -6.51 17.09
C VAL A 330 -10.36 -6.86 18.16
N GLN A 331 -9.92 -8.11 18.25
CA GLN A 331 -8.83 -8.50 19.16
C GLN A 331 -7.52 -7.78 18.81
N GLU A 332 -7.15 -7.74 17.52
CA GLU A 332 -5.96 -7.04 17.02
C GLU A 332 -6.00 -5.55 17.36
N PHE A 333 -7.10 -4.87 17.00
CA PHE A 333 -7.25 -3.44 17.25
C PHE A 333 -7.42 -3.11 18.74
N GLY A 334 -7.95 -4.03 19.55
CA GLY A 334 -7.93 -3.93 21.00
C GLY A 334 -6.52 -3.92 21.55
N MET A 335 -5.64 -4.80 21.06
CA MET A 335 -4.23 -4.80 21.43
C MET A 335 -3.50 -3.55 20.93
N MET A 336 -3.78 -3.08 19.70
CA MET A 336 -3.24 -1.81 19.20
C MET A 336 -3.68 -0.62 20.07
N ALA A 337 -4.94 -0.60 20.52
CA ALA A 337 -5.45 0.42 21.43
C ALA A 337 -4.72 0.38 22.79
N GLN A 338 -4.43 -0.81 23.33
CA GLN A 338 -3.61 -0.96 24.54
C GLN A 338 -2.20 -0.40 24.34
N LEU A 339 -1.52 -0.76 23.24
CA LEU A 339 -0.20 -0.25 22.90
C LEU A 339 -0.19 1.28 22.75
N GLN A 340 -1.21 1.84 22.09
CA GLN A 340 -1.36 3.29 21.91
C GLN A 340 -1.46 4.02 23.26
N ARG A 341 -2.18 3.46 24.24
CA ARG A 341 -2.25 4.01 25.61
C ARG A 341 -0.89 4.03 26.31
N HIS A 342 0.03 3.16 25.92
CA HIS A 342 1.40 3.12 26.40
C HIS A 342 2.38 3.93 25.53
N GLY A 343 1.87 4.75 24.61
CA GLY A 343 2.69 5.61 23.73
C GLY A 343 3.22 4.91 22.48
N ILE A 344 2.85 3.65 22.22
CA ILE A 344 3.25 2.89 21.03
C ILE A 344 2.13 2.99 20.00
N THR A 345 2.14 4.06 19.21
CA THR A 345 1.13 4.32 18.15
C THR A 345 1.42 3.57 16.86
N ASN A 346 2.70 3.22 16.63
CA ASN A 346 3.11 2.38 15.51
C ASN A 346 4.07 1.29 16.02
N PRO A 347 3.61 0.03 16.12
CA PRO A 347 4.38 -1.03 16.76
C PRO A 347 5.61 -1.50 15.95
N TYR A 348 5.68 -1.16 14.66
CA TYR A 348 6.74 -1.66 13.76
C TYR A 348 7.74 -0.58 13.33
N HIS A 349 7.26 0.62 13.03
CA HIS A 349 8.09 1.68 12.44
C HIS A 349 9.36 1.99 13.21
N PRO A 350 9.32 2.20 14.54
CA PRO A 350 10.53 2.47 15.30
C PRO A 350 11.58 1.36 15.21
N ALA A 351 11.16 0.10 15.02
CA ALA A 351 12.09 -1.02 14.83
C ALA A 351 12.72 -0.99 13.42
N PHE A 352 11.93 -0.73 12.37
CA PHE A 352 12.44 -0.61 11.01
C PHE A 352 13.36 0.61 10.83
N ASP A 353 13.01 1.77 11.37
CA ASP A 353 13.84 2.97 11.30
C ASP A 353 15.22 2.74 11.95
N ARG A 354 15.26 1.96 13.04
CA ARG A 354 16.52 1.59 13.71
C ARG A 354 17.28 0.50 12.96
N LEU A 355 16.59 -0.44 12.32
CA LEU A 355 17.25 -1.40 11.43
C LEU A 355 17.99 -0.66 10.30
N ASP A 356 17.34 0.33 9.69
CA ASP A 356 17.95 1.15 8.63
C ASP A 356 19.16 1.95 9.15
N ALA A 357 19.10 2.45 10.39
CA ALA A 357 20.16 3.28 10.96
C ALA A 357 21.34 2.48 11.55
N LEU A 358 21.08 1.31 12.15
CA LEU A 358 22.05 0.57 12.97
C LEU A 358 22.47 -0.77 12.36
N GLY A 359 21.73 -1.25 11.34
CA GLY A 359 21.89 -2.61 10.81
C GLY A 359 21.32 -3.67 11.75
N TRP A 360 21.32 -4.92 11.26
CA TRP A 360 20.67 -6.05 11.93
C TRP A 360 21.25 -6.37 13.31
N ASP A 361 22.58 -6.29 13.45
CA ASP A 361 23.25 -6.55 14.73
C ASP A 361 23.08 -5.41 15.74
N GLY A 362 22.70 -4.21 15.28
CA GLY A 362 22.56 -3.01 16.11
C GLY A 362 21.18 -2.84 16.75
N VAL A 363 20.15 -3.53 16.26
CA VAL A 363 18.81 -3.55 16.88
C VAL A 363 18.77 -4.51 18.07
N SER A 364 17.84 -4.29 19.01
CA SER A 364 17.72 -5.15 20.19
C SER A 364 17.14 -6.52 19.85
N GLN A 365 17.32 -7.51 20.73
CA GLN A 365 16.80 -8.86 20.48
C GLN A 365 15.26 -8.89 20.28
N PRO A 366 14.42 -8.24 21.12
CA PRO A 366 12.98 -8.20 20.86
C PRO A 366 12.62 -7.57 19.51
N GLU A 367 13.33 -6.53 19.09
CA GLU A 367 13.15 -5.94 17.75
C GLU A 367 13.52 -6.93 16.65
N ARG A 368 14.67 -7.62 16.77
CA ARG A 368 15.07 -8.65 15.79
C ARG A 368 14.01 -9.73 15.64
N HIS A 369 13.45 -10.23 16.73
CA HIS A 369 12.37 -11.22 16.67
C HIS A 369 11.15 -10.70 15.89
N VAL A 370 10.68 -9.49 16.22
CA VAL A 370 9.52 -8.88 15.54
C VAL A 370 9.80 -8.62 14.07
N LEU A 371 10.96 -8.04 13.74
CA LEU A 371 11.37 -7.75 12.38
C LEU A 371 11.50 -9.04 11.55
N ALA A 372 12.20 -10.05 12.08
CA ALA A 372 12.42 -11.32 11.40
C ALA A 372 11.10 -12.07 11.15
N VAL A 373 10.23 -12.15 12.16
CA VAL A 373 8.92 -12.79 12.02
C VAL A 373 8.03 -12.04 11.03
N ARG A 374 7.92 -10.71 11.13
CA ARG A 374 7.12 -9.90 10.19
C ARG A 374 7.60 -10.09 8.75
N ILE A 375 8.91 -9.97 8.52
CA ILE A 375 9.52 -10.18 7.20
C ILE A 375 9.30 -11.61 6.70
N CYS A 376 9.43 -12.62 7.57
CA CYS A 376 9.20 -14.02 7.23
C CYS A 376 7.76 -14.25 6.77
N ILE A 377 6.77 -13.78 7.54
CA ILE A 377 5.35 -13.88 7.18
C ILE A 377 5.10 -13.22 5.83
N ASP A 378 5.54 -11.97 5.65
CA ASP A 378 5.35 -11.22 4.40
C ASP A 378 5.93 -11.94 3.18
N GLN A 379 7.09 -12.57 3.32
CA GLN A 379 7.72 -13.28 2.21
C GLN A 379 7.03 -14.60 1.88
N ILE A 380 6.61 -15.35 2.91
CA ILE A 380 5.91 -16.63 2.71
C ILE A 380 4.51 -16.37 2.15
N GLU A 381 3.73 -15.43 2.69
CA GLU A 381 2.42 -15.08 2.14
C GLU A 381 2.49 -14.61 0.67
N ASN A 382 3.61 -13.99 0.29
CA ASN A 382 3.82 -13.49 -1.07
C ASN A 382 4.25 -14.58 -2.06
N GLY A 383 5.06 -15.56 -1.65
CA GLY A 383 5.60 -16.57 -2.58
C GLY A 383 6.15 -17.85 -1.97
N GLY A 384 5.72 -18.19 -0.76
CA GLY A 384 6.05 -19.43 -0.05
C GLY A 384 7.46 -19.49 0.54
N PHE A 385 7.77 -20.61 1.19
CA PHE A 385 9.08 -20.87 1.80
C PHE A 385 10.21 -20.84 0.78
N THR A 386 9.96 -21.25 -0.46
CA THR A 386 10.96 -21.16 -1.53
C THR A 386 11.41 -19.72 -1.77
N GLN A 387 10.46 -18.77 -1.80
CA GLN A 387 10.78 -17.35 -1.97
C GLN A 387 11.52 -16.79 -0.75
N TYR A 388 11.05 -17.13 0.45
CA TYR A 388 11.66 -16.68 1.69
C TYR A 388 13.15 -17.07 1.77
N PHE A 389 13.48 -18.34 1.56
CA PHE A 389 14.87 -18.80 1.59
C PHE A 389 15.70 -18.37 0.38
N PHE A 390 15.10 -18.01 -0.75
CA PHE A 390 15.86 -17.51 -1.90
C PHE A 390 16.27 -16.02 -1.75
N ASN A 391 15.47 -15.24 -1.03
CA ASN A 391 15.67 -13.80 -0.85
C ASN A 391 16.51 -13.48 0.39
N SER A 392 16.96 -12.23 0.51
CA SER A 392 17.73 -11.73 1.67
C SER A 392 16.95 -11.80 2.98
N ALA A 393 15.61 -11.88 2.92
CA ALA A 393 14.80 -12.16 4.10
C ALA A 393 15.23 -13.45 4.84
N GLY A 394 15.66 -14.47 4.08
CA GLY A 394 16.16 -15.72 4.65
C GLY A 394 17.53 -15.59 5.32
N ASP A 395 18.24 -14.46 5.21
CA ASP A 395 19.55 -14.26 5.87
C ASP A 395 19.40 -14.36 7.39
N ASN A 396 18.25 -13.93 7.90
CA ASN A 396 17.93 -13.88 9.32
C ASN A 396 16.89 -14.94 9.73
N TRP A 397 16.82 -16.07 9.00
CA TRP A 397 15.89 -17.14 9.33
C TRP A 397 16.03 -17.70 10.76
N PRO A 398 17.23 -17.76 11.39
CA PRO A 398 17.34 -18.22 12.78
C PRO A 398 16.63 -17.27 13.75
N ASP A 399 16.68 -15.96 13.52
CA ASP A 399 15.96 -14.97 14.33
C ASP A 399 14.44 -15.08 14.14
N ALA A 400 13.97 -15.47 12.95
CA ALA A 400 12.55 -15.72 12.72
C ALA A 400 12.07 -16.98 13.47
N VAL A 401 12.87 -18.04 13.50
CA VAL A 401 12.58 -19.26 14.29
C VAL A 401 12.53 -18.93 15.78
N ALA A 402 13.57 -18.26 16.30
CA ALA A 402 13.63 -17.83 17.70
C ALA A 402 12.48 -16.87 18.04
N GLY A 403 12.10 -16.00 17.11
CA GLY A 403 10.97 -15.09 17.25
C GLY A 403 9.63 -15.82 17.35
N PHE A 404 9.34 -16.76 16.44
CA PHE A 404 8.11 -17.56 16.52
C PHE A 404 8.02 -18.36 17.82
N GLU A 405 9.14 -18.95 18.27
CA GLU A 405 9.21 -19.64 19.56
C GLU A 405 8.93 -18.68 20.73
N ALA A 406 9.59 -17.52 20.76
CA ALA A 406 9.43 -16.52 21.81
C ALA A 406 8.01 -15.93 21.87
N MET A 407 7.31 -15.87 20.73
CA MET A 407 5.92 -15.44 20.61
C MET A 407 4.92 -16.54 20.96
N GLY A 408 5.37 -17.79 21.17
CA GLY A 408 4.51 -18.94 21.40
C GLY A 408 3.74 -19.39 20.16
N ASN A 409 4.19 -19.01 18.96
CA ASN A 409 3.61 -19.45 17.69
C ASN A 409 4.16 -20.83 17.32
N ILE A 410 3.63 -21.86 17.98
CA ILE A 410 4.10 -23.24 17.85
C ILE A 410 3.92 -23.76 16.40
N THR A 411 2.84 -23.36 15.73
CA THR A 411 2.53 -23.80 14.36
C THR A 411 3.56 -23.27 13.36
N ASP A 412 3.73 -21.95 13.28
CA ASP A 412 4.66 -21.37 12.29
C ASP A 412 6.13 -21.66 12.65
N TYR A 413 6.45 -21.74 13.94
CA TYR A 413 7.75 -22.25 14.41
C TYR A 413 8.04 -23.65 13.83
N ALA A 414 7.10 -24.59 13.99
CA ALA A 414 7.28 -25.96 13.51
C ALA A 414 7.40 -26.01 11.98
N LEU A 415 6.61 -25.22 11.26
CA LEU A 415 6.68 -25.13 9.79
C LEU A 415 8.04 -24.59 9.33
N LEU A 416 8.51 -23.49 9.90
CA LEU A 416 9.79 -22.90 9.51
C LEU A 416 10.99 -23.78 9.90
N ALA A 417 10.96 -24.39 11.09
CA ALA A 417 11.98 -25.33 11.52
C ALA A 417 12.02 -26.59 10.63
N GLU A 418 10.87 -27.11 10.22
CA GLU A 418 10.80 -28.22 9.28
C GLU A 418 11.31 -27.83 7.89
N ALA A 419 10.97 -26.63 7.41
CA ALA A 419 11.47 -26.12 6.15
C ALA A 419 13.01 -25.97 6.17
N ALA A 420 13.60 -25.52 7.28
CA ALA A 420 15.05 -25.43 7.45
C ALA A 420 15.73 -26.81 7.36
N LYS A 421 15.14 -27.85 7.98
CA LYS A 421 15.68 -29.23 7.92
C LYS A 421 15.72 -29.81 6.50
N MET A 422 14.89 -29.32 5.58
CA MET A 422 14.89 -29.78 4.18
C MET A 422 16.20 -29.46 3.44
N PHE A 423 17.03 -28.57 3.98
CA PHE A 423 18.39 -28.28 3.48
C PHE A 423 19.43 -29.34 3.89
N GLY A 424 19.07 -30.26 4.79
CA GLY A 424 19.92 -31.32 5.32
C GLY A 424 20.68 -30.90 6.58
N ALA A 425 21.70 -31.68 6.96
CA ALA A 425 22.43 -31.52 8.22
C ALA A 425 23.17 -30.18 8.39
N ALA A 426 23.40 -29.45 7.31
CA ALA A 426 24.05 -28.14 7.35
C ALA A 426 23.07 -26.99 7.63
N GLU A 427 21.75 -27.25 7.57
CA GLU A 427 20.69 -26.22 7.62
C GLU A 427 20.87 -25.14 6.52
N PRO A 428 19.94 -24.17 6.38
CA PRO A 428 20.12 -23.06 5.44
C PRO A 428 21.22 -22.09 5.91
N SER A 429 22.17 -21.76 5.04
CA SER A 429 23.20 -20.75 5.31
C SER A 429 22.57 -19.36 5.51
N THR A 430 23.14 -18.54 6.39
CA THR A 430 22.76 -17.12 6.51
C THR A 430 23.39 -16.27 5.39
N ASP A 431 24.43 -16.78 4.72
CA ASP A 431 24.93 -16.20 3.48
C ASP A 431 23.98 -16.52 2.31
N ARG A 432 23.47 -15.47 1.66
CA ARG A 432 22.46 -15.61 0.61
C ARG A 432 22.95 -16.41 -0.58
N ASP A 433 24.17 -16.18 -1.05
CA ASP A 433 24.69 -16.82 -2.26
C ASP A 433 24.92 -18.31 -2.02
N GLU A 434 25.44 -18.68 -0.85
CA GLU A 434 25.54 -20.06 -0.42
C GLU A 434 24.14 -20.70 -0.25
N ARG A 435 23.21 -20.02 0.43
CA ARG A 435 21.86 -20.52 0.65
C ARG A 435 21.10 -20.74 -0.66
N GLN A 436 21.26 -19.86 -1.65
CA GLN A 436 20.69 -20.06 -2.98
C GLN A 436 21.24 -21.32 -3.66
N GLN A 437 22.54 -21.62 -3.49
CA GLN A 437 23.13 -22.86 -4.00
C GLN A 437 22.62 -24.10 -3.26
N GLN A 438 22.41 -24.01 -1.94
CA GLN A 438 21.82 -25.08 -1.15
C GLN A 438 20.36 -25.33 -1.59
N LEU A 439 19.54 -24.27 -1.67
CA LEU A 439 18.15 -24.31 -2.10
C LEU A 439 18.01 -24.88 -3.52
N ALA A 440 18.90 -24.51 -4.45
CA ALA A 440 18.93 -25.06 -5.79
C ALA A 440 19.12 -26.60 -5.78
N LYS A 441 19.93 -27.15 -4.86
CA LYS A 441 20.09 -28.60 -4.71
C LYS A 441 18.82 -29.27 -4.19
N VAL A 442 18.11 -28.61 -3.27
CA VAL A 442 16.81 -29.10 -2.74
C VAL A 442 15.76 -29.13 -3.85
N ILE A 443 15.54 -28.00 -4.52
CA ILE A 443 14.48 -27.83 -5.53
C ILE A 443 14.73 -28.63 -6.82
N ARG A 444 16.00 -28.93 -7.17
CA ARG A 444 16.31 -29.83 -8.29
C ARG A 444 15.92 -31.28 -8.02
N LYS A 445 15.90 -31.72 -6.75
CA LYS A 445 15.45 -33.09 -6.39
C LYS A 445 13.94 -33.20 -6.45
N ASN A 446 13.24 -32.21 -5.91
CA ASN A 446 11.79 -32.10 -5.99
C ASN A 446 11.40 -30.62 -5.92
N GLU A 447 10.69 -30.14 -6.94
CA GLU A 447 10.26 -28.73 -7.01
C GLU A 447 9.19 -28.40 -5.97
N GLU A 448 8.42 -29.41 -5.56
CA GLU A 448 7.30 -29.27 -4.63
C GLU A 448 7.69 -29.55 -3.17
N THR A 449 9.00 -29.57 -2.86
CA THR A 449 9.50 -29.90 -1.51
C THR A 449 8.80 -29.08 -0.42
N PHE A 450 8.55 -27.79 -0.65
CA PHE A 450 7.91 -26.91 0.33
C PHE A 450 6.38 -26.81 0.20
N SER A 451 5.78 -27.32 -0.87
CA SER A 451 4.34 -27.14 -1.16
C SER A 451 3.41 -27.60 -0.01
N PRO A 452 3.71 -28.70 0.73
CA PRO A 452 2.90 -29.06 1.90
C PRO A 452 2.98 -28.03 3.03
N LEU A 453 4.16 -27.44 3.27
CA LEU A 453 4.37 -26.44 4.29
C LEU A 453 3.73 -25.11 3.91
N ASP A 454 3.84 -24.71 2.64
CA ASP A 454 3.18 -23.52 2.10
C ASP A 454 1.66 -23.62 2.32
N ARG A 455 1.06 -24.77 1.98
CA ARG A 455 -0.38 -25.01 2.19
C ARG A 455 -0.75 -24.91 3.67
N ALA A 456 0.00 -25.58 4.55
CA ALA A 456 -0.25 -25.53 5.99
C ALA A 456 -0.14 -24.10 6.54
N PHE A 457 0.84 -23.32 6.07
CA PHE A 457 1.01 -21.93 6.46
C PHE A 457 -0.18 -21.05 6.01
N TYR A 458 -0.68 -21.23 4.78
CA TYR A 458 -1.82 -20.46 4.26
C TYR A 458 -3.17 -20.87 4.85
N GLU A 459 -3.31 -22.12 5.29
CA GLU A 459 -4.53 -22.64 5.90
C GLU A 459 -4.67 -22.24 7.38
N ASP A 460 -3.59 -21.82 8.04
CA ASP A 460 -3.63 -21.35 9.42
C ASP A 460 -4.55 -20.13 9.55
N LYS A 461 -5.53 -20.24 10.44
CA LYS A 461 -6.53 -19.20 10.73
C LYS A 461 -6.17 -18.39 11.97
N GLY A 462 -5.07 -18.72 12.65
CA GLY A 462 -4.55 -17.94 13.77
C GLY A 462 -4.16 -16.53 13.33
N SER A 463 -4.43 -15.54 14.18
CA SER A 463 -3.95 -14.17 13.93
C SER A 463 -2.47 -14.07 14.31
N ARG A 464 -1.61 -14.16 13.30
CA ARG A 464 -0.16 -13.91 13.43
C ARG A 464 0.12 -12.48 13.90
N GLU A 465 -0.68 -11.53 13.43
CA GLU A 465 -0.61 -10.13 13.82
C GLU A 465 -0.85 -9.96 15.33
N LEU A 466 -1.87 -10.63 15.88
CA LEU A 466 -2.16 -10.57 17.31
C LEU A 466 -1.01 -11.13 18.17
N LEU A 467 -0.32 -12.17 17.71
CA LEU A 467 0.85 -12.72 18.40
C LEU A 467 2.02 -11.72 18.41
N LEU A 468 2.30 -11.08 17.28
CA LEU A 468 3.28 -10.01 17.17
C LEU A 468 2.95 -8.85 18.12
N LEU A 469 1.72 -8.37 18.09
CA LEU A 469 1.29 -7.24 18.94
C LEU A 469 1.38 -7.58 20.44
N ARG A 470 1.00 -8.80 20.85
CA ARG A 470 1.16 -9.27 22.24
C ARG A 470 2.62 -9.32 22.67
N TYR A 471 3.49 -9.80 21.78
CA TYR A 471 4.93 -9.82 22.05
C TYR A 471 5.49 -8.41 22.20
N ILE A 472 5.12 -7.49 21.31
CA ILE A 472 5.50 -6.07 21.40
C ILE A 472 5.00 -5.45 22.70
N ALA A 473 3.76 -5.73 23.12
CA ALA A 473 3.22 -5.23 24.37
C ALA A 473 4.00 -5.72 25.60
N LYS A 474 4.45 -6.99 25.59
CA LYS A 474 5.28 -7.57 26.65
C LYS A 474 6.69 -6.96 26.71
N HIS A 475 7.17 -6.41 25.60
CA HIS A 475 8.51 -5.84 25.42
C HIS A 475 8.47 -4.35 25.05
N ALA A 476 7.47 -3.63 25.54
CA ALA A 476 7.14 -2.25 25.13
C ALA A 476 8.33 -1.28 25.25
N GLU A 477 9.22 -1.49 26.21
CA GLU A 477 10.47 -0.74 26.44
C GLU A 477 11.43 -0.74 25.23
N HIS A 478 11.28 -1.72 24.33
CA HIS A 478 12.05 -1.81 23.10
C HIS A 478 11.38 -1.12 21.91
N PHE A 479 10.08 -0.81 21.97
CA PHE A 479 9.30 -0.32 20.82
C PHE A 479 8.76 1.11 20.98
N GLY A 480 8.90 1.71 22.16
CA GLY A 480 8.60 3.12 22.38
C GLY A 480 9.61 4.08 21.69
N PRO A 481 9.26 5.36 21.58
CA PRO A 481 10.21 6.40 21.18
C PRO A 481 11.35 6.47 22.22
N ARG A 482 12.61 6.38 21.77
CA ARG A 482 13.81 6.50 22.60
C ARG A 482 14.35 7.91 22.61
#